data_AF-A0A3D6DW69-F1
#
_entry.id   AF-A0A3D6DW69-F1
#
_cell.length_a   1.000
_cell.length_b   1.000
_cell.length_c   1.000
_cell.angle_alpha   90.00
_cell.angle_beta   90.00
_cell.angle_gamma   90.00
#
_symmetry.space_group_name_H-M   'P 1'
#
loop_
_entity.id
_entity.type
_entity.pdbx_description
1 polymer ?
#
loop_
_entity_poly.entity_id
_entity_poly.type
_entity_poly.pdbx_seq_one_letter_code
_entity_poly.pdbx_strand_id
1 'polypeptide(L)'
;MPNPAAGKILFDKSCASCHGIDLQGSDKGPPMLNKIYQPSHHSDASFQLAVANGSRAHHWKFGDMVPVPGLTPDDVAQITAYVRLEQRKVGLQ
;
A
#
# COMPACT_ATOMS: atom_id res chain seq x y z
N MET A 1 -1.28 2.33 18.66
CA MET A 1 -1.23 1.20 17.71
C MET A 1 -2.03 1.58 16.48
N PRO A 2 -1.60 1.22 15.26
CA PRO A 2 -2.39 1.48 14.06
C PRO A 2 -3.77 0.82 14.09
N ASN A 3 -4.78 1.51 13.57
CA ASN A 3 -6.16 1.09 13.43
C ASN A 3 -6.49 0.81 11.94
N PRO A 4 -6.68 -0.46 11.54
CA PRO A 4 -7.03 -0.81 10.17
C PRO A 4 -8.29 -0.14 9.61
N ALA A 5 -9.27 0.20 10.45
CA ALA A 5 -10.49 0.88 10.00
C ALA A 5 -10.18 2.33 9.56
N ALA A 6 -9.34 3.04 10.32
CA ALA A 6 -8.84 4.36 9.91
C ALA A 6 -7.95 4.25 8.67
N GLY A 7 -7.09 3.22 8.63
CA GLY A 7 -6.24 2.89 7.49
C GLY A 7 -7.02 2.67 6.20
N LYS A 8 -8.16 1.99 6.25
CA LYS A 8 -9.04 1.80 5.09
C LYS A 8 -9.52 3.14 4.52
N ILE A 9 -10.01 4.03 5.38
CA ILE A 9 -10.52 5.35 4.95
C ILE A 9 -9.41 6.15 4.26
N LEU A 10 -8.20 6.12 4.81
CA LEU A 10 -7.04 6.78 4.22
C LEU A 10 -6.61 6.13 2.89
N PHE A 11 -6.61 4.80 2.82
CA PHE A 11 -6.29 4.07 1.59
C PHE A 11 -7.30 4.34 0.48
N ASP A 12 -8.60 4.32 0.79
CA ASP A 12 -9.67 4.61 -0.17
C ASP A 12 -9.51 6.02 -0.77
N LYS A 13 -9.08 7.00 0.05
CA LYS A 13 -8.89 8.39 -0.38
C LYS A 13 -7.60 8.62 -1.18
N SER A 14 -6.51 7.95 -0.79
CA SER A 14 -5.17 8.32 -1.24
C SER A 14 -4.50 7.29 -2.16
N CYS A 15 -5.01 6.05 -2.21
CA CYS A 15 -4.32 4.92 -2.84
C CYS A 15 -5.20 4.13 -3.82
N ALA A 16 -6.50 4.02 -3.53
CA ALA A 16 -7.43 3.15 -4.27
C ALA A 16 -7.59 3.51 -5.75
N SER A 17 -7.38 4.78 -6.13
CA SER A 17 -7.45 5.21 -7.54
C SER A 17 -6.43 4.50 -8.45
N CYS A 18 -5.34 3.99 -7.89
CA CYS A 18 -4.29 3.25 -8.61
C CYS A 18 -4.18 1.79 -8.14
N HIS A 19 -4.33 1.52 -6.85
CA HIS A 19 -4.15 0.17 -6.29
C HIS A 19 -5.46 -0.64 -6.16
N GLY A 20 -6.58 -0.08 -6.64
CA GLY A 20 -7.91 -0.68 -6.55
C GLY A 20 -8.51 -0.53 -5.15
N ILE A 21 -9.83 -0.32 -5.09
CA ILE A 21 -10.55 -0.16 -3.80
C ILE A 21 -10.57 -1.44 -2.95
N ASP A 22 -10.32 -2.57 -3.59
CA ASP A 22 -10.27 -3.92 -3.03
C ASP A 22 -8.82 -4.45 -2.92
N LEU A 23 -7.81 -3.60 -3.15
CA LEU A 23 -6.39 -3.93 -3.13
C LEU A 23 -5.95 -4.95 -4.21
N GLN A 24 -6.80 -5.23 -5.19
CA GLN A 24 -6.52 -6.14 -6.32
C GLN A 24 -5.81 -5.44 -7.49
N GLY A 25 -5.44 -4.17 -7.33
CA GLY A 25 -4.81 -3.39 -8.36
C GLY A 25 -5.81 -2.80 -9.35
N SER A 26 -5.29 -2.10 -10.34
CA SER A 26 -6.06 -1.56 -11.46
C SER A 26 -5.20 -1.53 -12.72
N ASP A 27 -5.72 -0.94 -13.79
CA ASP A 27 -4.94 -0.59 -14.97
C ASP A 27 -3.82 0.44 -14.70
N LYS A 28 -3.87 1.13 -13.56
CA LYS A 28 -2.93 2.19 -13.16
C LYS A 28 -1.90 1.76 -12.12
N GLY A 29 -2.07 0.61 -11.48
CA GLY A 29 -1.20 0.24 -10.37
C GLY A 29 -1.36 -1.20 -9.90
N PRO A 30 -0.31 -1.74 -9.24
CA PRO A 30 -0.26 -3.14 -8.88
C PRO A 30 -1.19 -3.51 -7.71
N PRO A 31 -1.57 -4.79 -7.59
CA PRO A 31 -2.29 -5.32 -6.44
C PRO A 31 -1.43 -5.26 -5.17
N MET A 32 -1.98 -4.71 -4.09
CA MET A 32 -1.39 -4.82 -2.76
C MET A 32 -1.57 -6.22 -2.16
N LEU A 33 -2.58 -6.98 -2.62
CA LEU A 33 -2.75 -8.40 -2.32
C LEU A 33 -1.89 -9.27 -3.23
N ASN A 34 -0.56 -9.13 -3.09
CA ASN A 34 0.41 -9.93 -3.82
C ASN A 34 1.58 -10.31 -2.91
N LYS A 35 2.13 -11.52 -3.10
CA LYS A 35 3.31 -12.02 -2.36
C LYS A 35 4.52 -11.09 -2.37
N ILE A 36 4.67 -10.29 -3.42
CA ILE A 36 5.76 -9.30 -3.51
C ILE A 36 5.65 -8.29 -2.36
N TYR A 37 4.44 -7.89 -1.98
CA TYR A 37 4.21 -6.90 -0.95
C TYR A 37 4.02 -7.50 0.44
N GLN A 38 4.22 -8.81 0.63
CA GLN A 38 4.07 -9.43 1.94
C GLN A 38 5.19 -8.97 2.91
N PRO A 39 4.98 -9.02 4.24
CA PRO A 39 5.93 -8.54 5.23
C PRO A 39 7.36 -9.06 5.09
N SER A 40 7.53 -10.32 4.69
CA SER A 40 8.86 -10.93 4.50
C SER A 40 9.65 -10.43 3.29
N HIS A 41 9.00 -9.73 2.34
CA HIS A 41 9.65 -9.20 1.13
C HIS A 41 9.62 -7.66 1.06
N HIS A 42 8.50 -7.02 1.41
CA HIS A 42 8.41 -5.57 1.57
C HIS A 42 7.97 -5.26 2.99
N SER A 43 8.90 -4.77 3.80
CA SER A 43 8.64 -4.38 5.18
C SER A 43 7.71 -3.17 5.24
N ASP A 44 7.15 -2.89 6.42
CA ASP A 44 6.31 -1.70 6.62
C ASP A 44 7.08 -0.39 6.36
N ALA A 45 8.40 -0.40 6.57
CA ALA A 45 9.26 0.73 6.24
C ALA A 45 9.32 0.99 4.72
N SER A 46 9.18 -0.05 3.88
CA SER A 46 9.10 0.14 2.42
C SER A 46 7.85 0.93 2.02
N PHE A 47 6.73 0.77 2.73
CA PHE A 47 5.51 1.54 2.48
C PHE A 47 5.70 3.01 2.85
N GLN A 48 6.36 3.28 3.98
CA GLN A 48 6.74 4.64 4.40
C GLN A 48 7.60 5.33 3.34
N LEU A 49 8.64 4.65 2.86
CA LEU A 49 9.55 5.20 1.86
C LEU A 49 8.85 5.39 0.51
N ALA A 50 8.02 4.44 0.08
CA ALA A 50 7.29 4.55 -1.18
C ALA A 50 6.29 5.71 -1.17
N VAL A 51 5.58 5.92 -0.05
CA VAL A 51 4.66 7.06 0.09
C VAL A 51 5.42 8.39 0.12
N ALA A 52 6.51 8.47 0.88
CA ALA A 52 7.26 9.72 1.05
C ALA A 52 8.06 10.12 -0.20
N ASN A 53 8.65 9.16 -0.91
CA ASN A 53 9.62 9.41 -1.97
C ASN A 53 9.18 8.88 -3.35
N GLY A 54 8.04 8.20 -3.43
CA GLY A 54 7.70 7.41 -4.60
C GLY A 54 8.52 6.11 -4.66
N SER A 55 8.28 5.32 -5.70
CA SER A 55 9.05 4.10 -5.95
C SER A 55 9.31 3.91 -7.43
N ARG A 56 10.54 3.49 -7.78
CA ARG A 56 10.88 3.17 -9.16
C ARG A 56 10.25 1.84 -9.59
N ALA A 57 9.77 1.78 -10.82
CA ALA A 57 9.24 0.56 -11.41
C ALA A 57 10.32 -0.53 -11.46
N HIS A 58 10.02 -1.71 -10.91
CA HIS A 58 10.92 -2.87 -10.96
C HIS A 58 10.20 -4.22 -11.03
N HIS A 59 9.06 -4.37 -10.34
CA HIS A 59 8.27 -5.61 -10.38
C HIS A 59 7.14 -5.61 -11.42
N TRP A 60 6.66 -4.41 -11.80
CA TRP A 60 5.50 -4.24 -12.67
C TRP A 60 5.79 -3.20 -13.77
N LYS A 61 4.95 -3.19 -14.82
CA LYS A 61 5.05 -2.27 -15.95
C LYS A 61 4.03 -1.12 -15.87
N PHE A 62 3.75 -0.61 -14.67
CA PHE A 62 2.86 0.56 -14.47
C PHE A 62 3.61 1.90 -14.52
N GLY A 63 4.95 1.87 -14.54
CA GLY A 63 5.78 3.05 -14.34
C GLY A 63 6.04 3.32 -12.86
N ASP A 64 6.71 4.44 -12.60
CA ASP A 64 7.10 4.83 -11.24
C ASP A 64 5.86 5.24 -10.44
N MET A 65 5.83 4.83 -9.17
CA MET A 65 4.88 5.37 -8.21
C MET A 65 5.37 6.75 -7.77
N VAL A 66 4.53 7.77 -7.92
CA VAL A 66 4.84 9.13 -7.44
C VAL A 66 4.69 9.22 -5.91
N PRO A 67 5.41 10.13 -5.23
CA PRO A 67 5.17 10.44 -3.83
C PRO A 67 3.72 10.87 -3.59
N VAL A 68 3.17 10.54 -2.42
CA VAL A 68 1.81 10.94 -2.03
C VAL A 68 1.92 12.05 -0.95
N PRO A 69 1.85 13.33 -1.33
CA PRO A 69 1.99 14.43 -0.38
C PRO A 69 0.80 14.50 0.58
N GLY A 70 1.02 15.05 1.77
CA GLY A 70 -0.04 15.30 2.75
C GLY A 70 -0.38 14.11 3.66
N LEU A 71 0.28 12.96 3.51
CA LEU A 71 0.22 11.87 4.46
C LEU A 71 1.38 11.95 5.46
N THR A 72 1.06 11.87 6.75
CA THR A 72 2.06 11.76 7.81
C THR A 72 2.56 10.31 7.94
N PRO A 73 3.71 10.07 8.59
CA PRO A 73 4.16 8.70 8.88
C PRO A 73 3.12 7.88 9.66
N ASP A 74 2.35 8.53 10.54
CA ASP A 74 1.27 7.88 11.29
C ASP A 74 0.13 7.46 10.37
N ASP A 75 -0.28 8.31 9.41
CA ASP A 75 -1.29 7.96 8.41
C ASP A 75 -0.87 6.74 7.59
N VAL A 76 0.40 6.72 7.16
CA VAL A 76 0.95 5.59 6.40
C VAL A 76 1.01 4.32 7.25
N ALA A 77 1.26 4.43 8.56
CA ALA A 77 1.17 3.30 9.47
C ALA A 77 -0.27 2.77 9.59
N GLN A 78 -1.28 3.64 9.63
CA GLN A 78 -2.69 3.22 9.57
C GLN A 78 -2.99 2.47 8.27
N ILE A 79 -2.61 3.05 7.12
CA ILE A 79 -2.81 2.46 5.78
C ILE A 79 -2.14 1.09 5.71
N THR A 80 -0.88 1.00 6.13
CA THR A 80 -0.12 -0.25 6.11
C THR A 80 -0.81 -1.30 6.96
N ALA A 81 -1.30 -0.95 8.16
CA ALA A 81 -2.03 -1.89 9.01
C ALA A 81 -3.32 -2.42 8.35
N TYR A 82 -4.02 -1.60 7.57
CA TYR A 82 -5.15 -2.04 6.74
C TYR A 82 -4.69 -3.02 5.65
N VAL A 83 -3.66 -2.68 4.86
CA VAL A 83 -3.11 -3.57 3.83
C VAL A 83 -2.70 -4.92 4.42
N ARG A 84 -2.02 -4.92 5.57
CA ARG A 84 -1.60 -6.13 6.27
C ARG A 84 -2.77 -6.97 6.76
N LEU A 85 -3.84 -6.33 7.23
CA LEU A 85 -5.06 -7.04 7.62
C LEU A 85 -5.66 -7.79 6.43
N GLU A 86 -5.79 -7.15 5.28
CA GLU A 86 -6.36 -7.78 4.08
C GLU A 86 -5.42 -8.85 3.49
N GLN A 87 -4.10 -8.62 3.50
CA GLN A 87 -3.11 -9.62 3.11
C GLN A 87 -3.23 -10.90 3.95
N ARG A 88 -3.36 -10.80 5.28
CA ARG A 88 -3.55 -11.97 6.15
C ARG A 88 -4.82 -12.74 5.83
N LYS A 89 -5.93 -12.07 5.50
CA LYS A 89 -7.20 -12.74 5.14
C LYS A 89 -7.06 -13.62 3.91
N VAL A 90 -6.12 -13.31 3.02
CA VAL A 90 -5.83 -14.09 1.80
C VAL A 90 -4.55 -14.94 1.92
N GLY A 91 -3.98 -15.08 3.12
CA GLY A 91 -2.84 -15.95 3.40
C GLY A 91 -1.45 -15.37 3.07
N LEU A 92 -1.34 -14.06 2.85
CA LEU A 92 -0.07 -13.38 2.61
C LEU A 92 0.51 -12.85 3.93
N GLN A 93 1.70 -13.35 4.31
CA GLN A 93 2.32 -13.14 5.62
C GLN A 93 3.84 -13.01 5.53
#